data_AF-A0A1A0KPC7-F1
#
_entry.id   AF-A0A1A0KPC7-F1
#
_cell.length_a   1.000
_cell.length_b   1.000
_cell.length_c   1.000
_cell.angle_alpha   90.00
_cell.angle_beta   90.00
_cell.angle_gamma   90.00
#
_symmetry.space_group_name_H-M   'P 1'
#
loop_
_entity.id
_entity.type
_entity.pdbx_description
1 polymer ?
#
loop_
_entity_poly.entity_id
_entity_poly.type
_entity_poly.pdbx_seq_one_letter_code
_entity_poly.pdbx_strand_id
1 'polypeptide(L)'
;MTPELIQAIGVAIVGIIGAFTAWQAKKVSELQSRVAELETQMAAERGKFRAAARVIRALQRYIDQLTDLLTRAGQNPPPNPVVMPPELEEDL
;
A
#
# COMPACT_ATOMS: atom_id res chain seq x y z
N MET A 1 3.07 -17.20 -57.67
CA MET A 1 2.71 -17.60 -56.30
C MET A 1 1.35 -18.28 -56.36
N THR A 2 1.17 -19.45 -55.74
CA THR A 2 -0.10 -20.21 -55.80
C THR A 2 -1.08 -19.73 -54.72
N PRO A 3 -2.40 -19.79 -54.96
CA PRO A 3 -3.43 -19.38 -53.99
C PRO A 3 -3.31 -20.05 -52.62
N GLU A 4 -2.92 -21.33 -52.60
CA GLU A 4 -2.72 -22.14 -51.39
C GLU A 4 -1.62 -21.57 -50.49
N LEU A 5 -0.54 -21.04 -51.09
CA LEU A 5 0.56 -20.45 -50.34
C LEU A 5 0.12 -19.15 -49.64
N ILE A 6 -0.67 -18.32 -50.32
CA ILE A 6 -1.20 -17.07 -49.76
C ILE A 6 -2.15 -17.36 -48.59
N GLN A 7 -3.00 -18.38 -48.73
CA GLN A 7 -3.90 -18.80 -47.67
C GLN A 7 -3.16 -19.37 -46.46
N ALA A 8 -2.16 -20.22 -46.67
CA ALA A 8 -1.34 -20.78 -45.61
C ALA A 8 -0.60 -19.69 -44.81
N ILE A 9 -0.06 -18.67 -45.51
CA ILE A 9 0.56 -17.50 -44.87
C ILE A 9 -0.46 -16.72 -44.05
N GLY A 10 -1.66 -16.49 -44.59
CA GLY A 10 -2.74 -15.80 -43.87
C GLY A 10 -3.14 -16.50 -42.57
N VAL A 11 -3.34 -17.83 -42.62
CA VAL A 11 -3.69 -18.63 -41.43
C VAL A 11 -2.55 -18.64 -40.40
N ALA A 12 -1.30 -18.74 -40.85
CA ALA A 12 -0.13 -18.71 -39.96
C ALA A 12 -0.02 -17.36 -39.23
N ILE A 13 -0.20 -16.23 -39.92
CA ILE A 13 -0.16 -14.89 -39.32
C ILE A 13 -1.28 -14.73 -38.28
N VAL A 14 -2.51 -15.12 -38.61
CA VAL A 14 -3.65 -15.05 -37.69
C VAL A 14 -3.40 -15.92 -36.44
N GLY A 15 -2.84 -17.11 -36.61
CA GLY A 15 -2.48 -18.00 -35.50
C GLY A 15 -1.44 -17.38 -34.55
N ILE A 16 -0.41 -16.73 -35.09
CA ILE A 16 0.63 -16.04 -34.29
C ILE A 16 0.01 -14.87 -33.51
N ILE A 17 -0.80 -14.04 -34.16
CA ILE A 17 -1.47 -12.91 -33.51
C ILE A 17 -2.38 -13.43 -32.40
N GLY A 18 -3.21 -14.45 -32.67
CA GLY A 18 -4.10 -15.04 -31.68
C GLY A 18 -3.35 -15.60 -30.46
N ALA A 19 -2.25 -16.31 -30.67
CA ALA A 19 -1.42 -16.85 -29.59
C ALA A 19 -0.79 -15.73 -28.74
N PHE A 20 -0.28 -14.68 -29.37
CA PHE A 20 0.30 -13.53 -28.66
C PHE A 20 -0.74 -12.75 -27.87
N THR A 21 -1.93 -12.52 -28.45
CA THR A 21 -3.05 -11.87 -27.77
C THR A 21 -3.52 -12.68 -26.57
N ALA A 22 -3.62 -14.01 -26.68
CA ALA A 22 -3.99 -14.88 -25.56
C ALA A 22 -2.95 -14.83 -24.43
N TRP A 23 -1.67 -14.82 -24.79
CA TRP A 23 -0.57 -14.70 -23.81
C TRP A 23 -0.60 -13.34 -23.09
N GLN A 24 -0.80 -12.25 -23.84
CA GLN A 24 -0.97 -10.91 -23.26
C GLN A 24 -2.16 -10.85 -22.31
N ALA A 25 -3.33 -11.36 -22.73
CA ALA A 25 -4.52 -11.38 -21.89
C ALA A 25 -4.28 -12.13 -20.57
N LYS A 26 -3.58 -13.26 -20.63
CA LYS A 26 -3.17 -14.00 -19.42
C LYS A 26 -2.24 -13.18 -18.53
N LYS A 27 -1.26 -12.49 -19.10
CA LYS A 27 -0.33 -11.64 -18.33
C LYS A 27 -1.01 -10.44 -17.70
N VAL A 28 -1.92 -9.79 -18.42
CA VAL A 28 -2.74 -8.69 -17.90
C VAL A 28 -3.62 -9.18 -16.75
N SER A 29 -4.28 -10.33 -16.89
CA SER A 29 -5.10 -10.92 -15.83
C SER A 29 -4.28 -11.27 -14.58
N GLU A 30 -3.07 -11.84 -14.75
CA GLU A 30 -2.15 -12.12 -13.66
C GLU A 30 -1.75 -10.84 -12.91
N LEU A 31 -1.41 -9.79 -13.65
CA LEU A 31 -1.04 -8.49 -13.07
C LEU A 31 -2.22 -7.81 -12.36
N GLN A 32 -3.41 -7.82 -12.97
CA GLN A 32 -4.63 -7.28 -12.35
C GLN A 32 -4.96 -7.97 -11.04
N SER A 33 -4.81 -9.30 -10.98
CA SER A 33 -5.00 -10.06 -9.73
C SER A 33 -4.03 -9.63 -8.65
N ARG A 34 -2.75 -9.43 -8.98
CA ARG A 34 -1.74 -8.97 -8.00
C ARG A 34 -2.01 -7.56 -7.52
N VAL A 35 -2.43 -6.66 -8.42
CA VAL A 35 -2.80 -5.29 -8.05
C VAL A 35 -3.98 -5.32 -7.09
N ALA A 36 -5.04 -6.07 -7.38
CA ALA A 36 -6.20 -6.18 -6.50
C ALA A 36 -5.84 -6.75 -5.10
N GLU A 37 -4.92 -7.73 -5.05
CA GLU A 37 -4.41 -8.25 -3.79
C GLU A 37 -3.63 -7.19 -3.00
N LEU A 38 -2.72 -6.47 -3.65
CA LEU A 38 -1.95 -5.38 -3.03
C LEU A 38 -2.86 -4.25 -2.53
N GLU A 39 -3.87 -3.86 -3.32
CA GLU A 39 -4.85 -2.84 -2.91
C GLU A 39 -5.62 -3.29 -1.65
N THR A 40 -6.00 -4.56 -1.58
CA THR A 40 -6.68 -5.14 -0.42
C THR A 40 -5.77 -5.13 0.81
N GLN A 41 -4.50 -5.53 0.65
CA GLN A 41 -3.51 -5.49 1.72
C GLN A 41 -3.26 -4.06 2.21
N MET A 42 -3.10 -3.10 1.29
CA MET A 42 -2.94 -1.68 1.63
C MET A 42 -4.15 -1.12 2.39
N ALA A 43 -5.37 -1.50 2.00
CA ALA A 43 -6.58 -1.08 2.71
C ALA A 43 -6.60 -1.62 4.16
N ALA A 44 -6.22 -2.88 4.35
CA ALA A 44 -6.11 -3.50 5.67
C ALA A 44 -5.02 -2.83 6.53
N GLU A 45 -3.85 -2.55 5.95
CA GLU A 45 -2.75 -1.87 6.63
C GLU A 45 -3.11 -0.44 7.03
N ARG A 46 -3.75 0.34 6.14
CA ARG A 46 -4.26 1.68 6.45
C ARG A 46 -5.21 1.65 7.65
N GLY A 47 -6.05 0.63 7.77
CA GLY A 47 -6.92 0.41 8.93
C GLY A 47 -6.12 0.23 10.23
N LYS A 48 -5.05 -0.58 10.20
CA LYS A 48 -4.15 -0.80 11.34
C LYS A 48 -3.40 0.47 11.72
N PHE A 49 -2.83 1.20 10.76
CA PHE A 49 -2.17 2.49 11.01
C PHE A 49 -3.12 3.51 11.65
N ARG A 50 -4.37 3.60 11.15
CA ARG A 50 -5.37 4.49 11.74
C ARG A 50 -5.76 4.09 13.16
N ALA A 51 -5.79 2.80 13.48
CA ALA A 51 -6.00 2.32 14.84
C ALA A 51 -4.80 2.69 15.74
N ALA A 52 -3.57 2.43 15.29
CA ALA A 52 -2.35 2.79 16.01
C ALA A 52 -2.28 4.31 16.29
N ALA A 53 -2.54 5.15 15.28
CA ALA A 53 -2.56 6.59 15.45
C ALA A 53 -3.61 7.07 16.47
N ARG A 54 -4.77 6.40 16.56
CA ARG A 54 -5.78 6.70 17.60
C ARG A 54 -5.27 6.37 19.00
N VAL A 55 -4.59 5.24 19.16
CA VAL A 55 -3.97 4.83 20.44
C VAL A 55 -2.88 5.81 20.84
N ILE A 56 -1.96 6.16 19.93
CA ILE A 56 -0.88 7.11 20.20
C ILE A 56 -1.45 8.46 20.67
N ARG A 57 -2.46 9.01 19.98
CA ARG A 57 -3.11 10.26 20.41
C ARG A 57 -3.81 10.14 21.77
N ALA A 58 -4.39 8.99 22.09
CA ALA A 58 -4.99 8.75 23.39
C ALA A 58 -3.94 8.73 24.50
N LEU A 59 -2.80 8.08 24.25
CA LEU A 59 -1.67 8.05 25.18
C LEU A 59 -1.07 9.44 25.38
N GLN A 60 -0.89 10.23 24.31
CA GLN A 60 -0.42 11.61 24.41
C GLN A 60 -1.33 12.45 25.32
N ARG A 61 -2.64 12.42 25.10
CA ARG A 61 -3.59 13.15 25.97
C ARG A 61 -3.52 12.69 27.43
N TYR A 62 -3.36 11.39 27.66
CA TYR A 62 -3.21 10.86 29.02
C TYR A 62 -1.93 11.36 29.68
N ILE A 63 -0.81 11.38 28.94
CA ILE A 63 0.46 11.93 29.40
C ILE A 63 0.32 13.42 29.71
N ASP A 64 -0.33 14.19 28.86
CA ASP A 64 -0.56 15.64 29.08
C ASP A 64 -1.37 15.88 30.36
N GLN A 65 -2.44 15.09 30.57
CA GLN A 65 -3.24 15.16 31.79
C GLN A 65 -2.43 14.83 33.04
N LEU A 66 -1.62 13.76 32.99
CA LEU A 66 -0.76 13.37 34.09
C LEU A 66 0.29 14.44 34.40
N THR A 67 0.87 15.03 33.36
CA THR A 67 1.85 16.11 33.44
C THR A 67 1.24 17.34 34.13
N ASP A 68 0.05 17.76 33.71
CA ASP A 68 -0.68 18.87 34.34
C ASP A 68 -1.00 18.59 35.82
N LEU A 69 -1.45 17.36 36.15
CA LEU A 69 -1.71 16.96 37.53
C LEU A 69 -0.43 17.01 38.39
N LEU A 70 0.70 16.53 37.88
CA LEU A 70 1.98 16.58 38.58
C LEU A 70 2.44 18.02 38.82
N THR A 71 2.34 18.88 37.79
CA THR A 71 2.69 20.30 37.89
C THR A 71 1.81 21.01 38.93
N ARG A 72 0.51 20.74 38.97
CA ARG A 72 -0.41 21.28 40.00
C ARG A 72 -0.08 20.79 41.41
N ALA A 73 0.46 19.58 41.54
CA ALA A 73 0.97 19.04 42.79
C ALA A 73 2.36 19.61 43.19
N GLY A 74 2.90 20.56 42.42
CA GLY A 74 4.23 21.15 42.64
C GLY A 74 5.39 20.23 42.27
N GLN A 75 5.12 19.13 41.55
CA GLN A 75 6.14 18.21 41.05
C GLN A 75 6.46 18.52 39.59
N ASN A 76 7.74 18.41 39.23
CA ASN A 76 8.15 18.52 37.84
C ASN A 76 8.05 17.14 37.16
N PRO A 77 7.28 17.01 36.06
CA PRO A 77 7.18 15.77 35.32
C PRO A 77 8.54 15.38 34.71
N PRO A 78 8.83 14.08 34.60
CA PRO A 78 10.07 13.61 33.99
C PRO A 78 10.13 13.99 32.50
N PRO A 79 11.34 14.23 31.96
CA PRO A 79 11.50 14.55 30.55
C PRO A 79 11.03 13.39 29.67
N ASN A 80 10.41 13.72 28.53
CA ASN A 80 9.96 12.71 27.57
C ASN A 80 11.17 11.98 26.97
N PRO A 81 11.30 10.65 27.14
CA PRO A 81 12.44 9.90 26.61
C PRO A 81 12.34 9.61 25.10
N VAL A 82 11.20 9.90 24.47
CA VAL A 82 10.97 9.58 23.05
C VAL A 82 11.58 10.67 22.17
N VAL A 83 12.52 10.27 21.31
CA VAL A 83 13.07 11.11 20.24
C VAL A 83 12.27 10.83 18.97
N MET A 84 11.77 11.87 18.32
CA MET A 84 11.09 11.74 17.03
C MET A 84 12.12 11.33 15.96
N PRO A 85 11.88 10.25 15.20
CA PRO A 85 12.68 9.93 14.03
C PRO A 85 12.54 11.03 12.97
N PRO A 86 13.63 11.41 12.27
CA PRO A 86 13.61 12.49 11.28
C PRO A 86 12.66 12.21 10.11
N GLU A 87 12.41 10.94 9.78
CA GLU A 87 11.50 10.54 8.72
C GLU A 87 10.03 10.90 9.01
N LEU A 88 9.69 11.26 10.25
CA LEU A 88 8.34 11.63 10.68
C LEU A 88 8.19 13.14 10.94
N GLU A 89 9.25 13.94 10.78
CA GLU A 89 9.20 15.39 10.97
C GLU A 89 8.62 16.13 9.76
N GLU A 90 8.73 15.58 8.55
CA GLU A 90 8.27 16.22 7.31
C GLU A 90 6.74 16.13 7.07
N ASP A 91 6.03 15.28 7.82
CA ASP A 91 4.62 14.94 7.62
C ASP A 91 3.64 15.64 8.61
N LEU A 92 4.10 16.65 9.35
CA LEU A 92 3.31 17.44 10.33
C LEU A 92 2.90 18.82 9.80
#